data_AF-A0A143QE84-F1
#
_entry.id   AF-A0A143QE84-F1
#
_cell.length_a   1.000
_cell.length_b   1.000
_cell.length_c   1.000
_cell.angle_alpha   90.00
_cell.angle_beta   90.00
_cell.angle_gamma   90.00
#
_symmetry.space_group_name_H-M   'P 1'
#
loop_
_entity.id
_entity.type
_entity.pdbx_description
1 polymer ?
#
loop_
_entity_poly.entity_id
_entity_poly.type
_entity_poly.pdbx_seq_one_letter_code
_entity_poly.pdbx_strand_id
1 'polypeptide(L)'
;MNSQPEAPDADASAGPPAPSISPAETRDEMHSRGRRGYSVIRSVLVQQPDPNKDRPSTVGRLTRERHHRALVLYLLLLAWWPWLHDRKTPLDSEVWIRALTAEGPDTANALTWSPSTLSRAWGDLKSYGLVDTKREGRLLRVTPRREDGLADYEFPQGQRDLFNRYFTLPDEFWTKQYFATLSPAALAVLLIVLKETIKKPDVELLRDRMQEWYGISGKTVTKGIQELGSAGLLGTRVDRVRDVLAKYGVTDHYYYGLEGPFSTEERIKRRRYAKRKRNAAERKKAKAASGKEK
;
A
#
# COMPACT_ATOMS: atom_id res chain seq x y z
N MET A 1 -9.17 69.81 -32.28
CA MET A 1 -10.25 69.18 -31.48
C MET A 1 -10.53 67.80 -32.06
N ASN A 2 -9.91 66.78 -31.49
CA ASN A 2 -10.35 65.39 -31.63
C ASN A 2 -9.77 64.62 -30.44
N SER A 3 -10.56 64.52 -29.37
CA SER A 3 -10.21 63.79 -28.16
C SER A 3 -10.76 62.38 -28.30
N GLN A 4 -9.89 61.38 -28.41
CA GLN A 4 -10.24 59.99 -28.12
C GLN A 4 -10.13 59.77 -26.59
N PRO A 5 -11.07 59.05 -25.96
CA PRO A 5 -10.96 58.71 -24.55
C PRO A 5 -10.02 57.51 -24.34
N GLU A 6 -9.16 57.62 -23.34
CA GLU A 6 -8.37 56.55 -22.75
C GLU A 6 -9.27 55.37 -22.32
N ALA A 7 -8.87 54.15 -22.70
CA ALA A 7 -9.38 52.93 -22.10
C ALA A 7 -8.71 52.73 -20.72
N PRO A 8 -9.45 52.37 -19.67
CA PRO A 8 -8.85 52.10 -18.37
C PRO A 8 -8.14 50.74 -18.39
N ASP A 9 -6.87 50.73 -18.01
CA ASP A 9 -6.09 49.54 -17.68
C ASP A 9 -6.79 48.75 -16.57
N ALA A 10 -7.46 47.67 -16.98
CA ALA A 10 -8.11 46.74 -16.08
C ALA A 10 -7.11 45.68 -15.60
N ASP A 11 -6.77 45.79 -14.32
CA ASP A 11 -6.57 44.69 -13.39
C ASP A 11 -5.22 43.94 -13.42
N ALA A 12 -4.18 44.69 -13.04
CA ALA A 12 -3.00 44.11 -12.38
C ALA A 12 -3.29 43.93 -10.87
N SER A 13 -4.07 42.91 -10.47
CA SER A 13 -4.20 42.53 -9.06
C SER A 13 -4.32 41.02 -8.78
N ALA A 14 -3.81 40.16 -9.68
CA ALA A 14 -3.56 38.78 -9.31
C ALA A 14 -2.32 38.71 -8.40
N GLY A 15 -2.54 38.76 -7.08
CA GLY A 15 -1.50 38.44 -6.10
C GLY A 15 -0.86 37.07 -6.41
N PRO A 16 0.40 36.83 -6.01
CA PRO A 16 1.07 35.58 -6.32
C PRO A 16 0.20 34.39 -5.88
N PRO A 17 0.00 33.37 -6.73
CA PRO A 17 -0.82 32.22 -6.37
C PRO A 17 -0.27 31.63 -5.07
N ALA A 18 -1.17 31.35 -4.12
CA ALA A 18 -0.82 30.69 -2.87
C ALA A 18 0.03 29.44 -3.19
N PRO A 19 1.07 29.13 -2.39
CA PRO A 19 1.97 28.02 -2.69
C PRO A 19 1.16 26.72 -2.81
N SER A 20 1.07 26.19 -4.03
CA SER A 20 0.36 24.94 -4.30
C SER A 20 1.25 23.79 -3.83
N ILE A 21 0.90 23.17 -2.71
CA ILE A 21 1.58 21.95 -2.23
C ILE A 21 1.48 20.90 -3.34
N SER A 22 2.61 20.31 -3.72
CA SER A 22 2.67 19.29 -4.78
C SER A 22 2.20 17.90 -4.29
N PRO A 23 1.86 16.97 -5.20
CA PRO A 23 1.64 15.56 -4.87
C PRO A 23 2.82 14.92 -4.12
N ALA A 24 4.06 15.11 -4.59
CA ALA A 24 5.27 14.60 -3.92
C ALA A 24 5.41 15.11 -2.50
N GLU A 25 5.32 16.43 -2.29
CA GLU A 25 5.41 17.03 -0.95
C GLU A 25 4.34 16.49 -0.02
N THR A 26 3.12 16.27 -0.53
CA THR A 26 2.05 15.66 0.26
C THR A 26 2.41 14.24 0.67
N ARG A 27 2.93 13.42 -0.25
CA ARG A 27 3.38 12.06 0.11
C ARG A 27 4.50 12.11 1.14
N ASP A 28 5.52 12.93 0.93
CA ASP A 28 6.68 13.02 1.81
C ASP A 28 6.30 13.48 3.23
N GLU A 29 5.43 14.48 3.35
CA GLU A 29 4.92 14.95 4.64
C GLU A 29 4.13 13.86 5.38
N MET A 30 3.33 13.06 4.66
CA MET A 30 2.53 12.01 5.29
C MET A 30 3.38 10.80 5.71
N HIS A 31 4.45 10.49 4.96
CA HIS A 31 5.40 9.43 5.33
C HIS A 31 6.37 9.86 6.43
N SER A 32 6.77 11.13 6.48
CA SER A 32 7.60 11.67 7.57
C SER A 32 6.93 11.46 8.94
N ARG A 33 5.60 11.58 9.00
CA ARG A 33 4.76 11.33 10.18
C ARG A 33 4.76 9.85 10.61
N GLY A 34 4.91 8.92 9.66
CA GLY A 34 4.92 7.48 9.89
C GLY A 34 6.15 6.95 10.64
N ARG A 35 7.27 7.72 10.69
CA ARG A 35 8.55 7.49 11.42
C ARG A 35 9.27 6.13 11.23
N ARG A 36 8.65 5.14 10.58
CA ARG A 36 9.15 3.76 10.47
C ARG A 36 9.80 3.45 9.13
N GLY A 37 9.51 4.23 8.08
CA GLY A 37 9.97 3.95 6.72
C GLY A 37 9.18 2.83 6.01
N TYR A 38 8.04 2.40 6.59
CA TYR A 38 7.18 1.36 6.07
C TYR A 38 5.82 1.36 6.77
N SER A 39 4.82 0.84 6.04
CA SER A 39 3.49 0.51 6.54
C SER A 39 3.41 -0.95 6.97
N VAL A 40 2.50 -1.27 7.89
CA VAL A 40 2.26 -2.64 8.36
C VAL A 40 0.91 -3.11 7.85
N ILE A 41 0.89 -4.29 7.22
CA ILE A 41 -0.31 -4.86 6.60
C ILE A 41 -0.45 -6.31 7.04
N ARG A 42 -1.62 -6.70 7.56
CA ARG A 42 -1.85 -8.11 7.94
C ARG A 42 -1.84 -9.03 6.72
N SER A 43 -1.29 -10.23 6.92
CA SER A 43 -1.33 -11.31 5.94
C SER A 43 -2.75 -11.70 5.56
N VAL A 44 -3.72 -11.49 6.46
CA VAL A 44 -5.15 -11.74 6.20
C VAL A 44 -5.71 -10.89 5.05
N LEU A 45 -5.09 -9.75 4.71
CA LEU A 45 -5.46 -9.00 3.49
C LEU A 45 -5.32 -9.86 2.23
N VAL A 46 -4.26 -10.68 2.19
CA VAL A 46 -3.83 -11.47 1.04
C VAL A 46 -4.44 -12.87 1.07
N GLN A 47 -4.43 -13.51 2.24
CA GLN A 47 -4.84 -14.90 2.38
C GLN A 47 -5.33 -15.17 3.80
N GLN A 48 -6.45 -15.87 3.93
CA GLN A 48 -6.98 -16.34 5.21
C GLN A 48 -6.02 -17.35 5.87
N PRO A 49 -5.81 -17.27 7.19
CA PRO A 49 -4.80 -18.07 7.87
C PRO A 49 -5.17 -19.55 8.05
N ASP A 50 -6.45 -19.90 7.96
CA ASP A 50 -6.95 -21.26 8.16
C ASP A 50 -6.82 -22.07 6.85
N PRO A 51 -5.95 -23.09 6.79
CA PRO A 51 -5.76 -23.89 5.59
C PRO A 51 -6.94 -24.84 5.30
N ASN A 52 -7.81 -25.11 6.28
CA ASN A 52 -8.95 -26.02 6.15
C ASN A 52 -10.22 -25.30 5.67
N LYS A 53 -10.15 -23.98 5.48
CA LYS A 53 -11.25 -23.13 4.99
C LYS A 53 -10.84 -22.47 3.69
N ASP A 54 -11.79 -21.74 3.09
CA ASP A 54 -11.52 -20.88 1.96
C ASP A 54 -10.38 -19.90 2.26
N ARG A 55 -9.27 -20.10 1.56
CA ARG A 55 -8.02 -19.36 1.70
C ARG A 55 -8.02 -17.99 1.03
N PRO A 56 -8.73 -17.75 -0.10
CA PRO A 56 -8.73 -16.45 -0.74
C PRO A 56 -9.22 -15.35 0.19
N SER A 57 -8.64 -14.16 0.05
CA SER A 57 -9.05 -12.99 0.83
C SER A 57 -9.22 -11.75 -0.04
N THR A 58 -9.18 -10.58 0.57
CA THR A 58 -9.57 -9.30 -0.02
C THR A 58 -8.75 -8.91 -1.25
N VAL A 59 -7.44 -9.19 -1.31
CA VAL A 59 -6.66 -8.94 -2.55
C VAL A 59 -7.25 -9.72 -3.72
N GLY A 60 -7.54 -11.01 -3.55
CA GLY A 60 -8.16 -11.83 -4.59
C GLY A 60 -9.47 -11.27 -5.10
N ARG A 61 -10.35 -10.88 -4.16
CA ARG A 61 -11.65 -10.27 -4.47
C ARG A 61 -11.49 -8.97 -5.26
N LEU A 62 -10.70 -8.01 -4.75
CA LEU A 62 -10.51 -6.71 -5.39
C LEU A 62 -9.81 -6.81 -6.75
N THR A 63 -8.86 -7.73 -6.91
CA THR A 63 -8.18 -7.96 -8.20
C THR A 63 -9.13 -8.56 -9.23
N ARG A 64 -9.97 -9.55 -8.84
CA ARG A 64 -10.93 -10.19 -9.74
C ARG A 64 -12.02 -9.22 -10.19
N GLU A 65 -12.57 -8.42 -9.28
CA GLU A 65 -13.59 -7.41 -9.60
C GLU A 65 -12.99 -6.13 -10.23
N ARG A 66 -11.67 -6.07 -10.44
CA ARG A 66 -10.94 -4.93 -11.03
C ARG A 66 -11.04 -3.64 -10.22
N HIS A 67 -11.24 -3.73 -8.91
CA HIS A 67 -11.33 -2.59 -7.99
C HIS A 67 -9.95 -2.09 -7.54
N HIS A 68 -9.10 -1.75 -8.52
CA HIS A 68 -7.70 -1.37 -8.28
C HIS A 68 -7.55 -0.12 -7.43
N ARG A 69 -8.34 0.92 -7.72
CA ARG A 69 -8.36 2.16 -6.94
C ARG A 69 -8.74 1.90 -5.48
N ALA A 70 -9.71 1.05 -5.22
CA ALA A 70 -10.10 0.68 -3.86
C ALA A 70 -8.93 0.04 -3.10
N LEU A 71 -8.23 -0.93 -3.72
CA LEU A 71 -7.07 -1.57 -3.09
C LEU A 71 -5.98 -0.55 -2.75
N VAL A 72 -5.61 0.32 -3.71
CA VAL A 72 -4.59 1.37 -3.50
C VAL A 72 -5.02 2.34 -2.38
N LEU A 73 -6.27 2.78 -2.39
CA LEU A 73 -6.80 3.70 -1.38
C LEU A 73 -6.80 3.08 0.02
N TYR A 74 -7.12 1.79 0.13
CA TYR A 74 -7.08 1.08 1.40
C TYR A 74 -5.66 0.93 1.92
N LEU A 75 -4.70 0.59 1.06
CA LEU A 75 -3.28 0.55 1.42
C LEU A 75 -2.79 1.92 1.94
N LEU A 76 -3.24 3.02 1.32
CA LEU A 76 -2.91 4.37 1.76
C LEU A 76 -3.54 4.69 3.13
N LEU A 77 -4.81 4.31 3.32
CA LEU A 77 -5.49 4.46 4.60
C LEU A 77 -4.73 3.73 5.72
N LEU A 78 -4.31 2.48 5.49
CA LEU A 78 -3.52 1.71 6.45
C LEU A 78 -2.14 2.34 6.71
N ALA A 79 -1.50 2.89 5.68
CA ALA A 79 -0.22 3.59 5.80
C ALA A 79 -0.32 4.83 6.70
N TRP A 80 -1.43 5.57 6.59
CA TRP A 80 -1.64 6.82 7.30
C TRP A 80 -2.32 6.67 8.65
N TRP A 81 -2.99 5.53 8.88
CA TRP A 81 -3.72 5.25 10.12
C TRP A 81 -2.92 5.56 11.41
N PRO A 82 -1.60 5.25 11.52
CA PRO A 82 -0.79 5.55 12.71
C PRO A 82 -0.87 6.98 13.24
N TRP A 83 -1.14 7.97 12.39
CA TRP A 83 -1.34 9.36 12.83
C TRP A 83 -2.73 9.90 12.48
N LEU A 84 -3.43 9.29 11.53
CA LEU A 84 -4.76 9.69 11.10
C LEU A 84 -5.81 9.43 12.19
N HIS A 85 -5.69 8.33 12.94
CA HIS A 85 -6.66 7.96 14.00
C HIS A 85 -6.77 9.01 15.12
N ASP A 86 -5.67 9.71 15.44
CA ASP A 86 -5.63 10.75 16.49
C ASP A 86 -6.18 12.11 16.02
N ARG A 87 -6.53 12.23 14.73
CA ARG A 87 -6.94 13.53 14.17
C ARG A 87 -8.37 13.88 14.56
N LYS A 88 -8.50 15.06 15.16
CA LYS A 88 -9.80 15.67 15.51
C LYS A 88 -10.65 15.94 14.27
N THR A 89 -10.08 16.43 13.18
CA THR A 89 -10.80 16.71 11.94
C THR A 89 -10.46 15.71 10.84
N PRO A 90 -11.45 15.23 10.06
CA PRO A 90 -11.19 14.40 8.90
C PRO A 90 -10.36 15.16 7.86
N LEU A 91 -9.72 14.41 6.96
CA LEU A 91 -9.01 15.01 5.82
C LEU A 91 -9.99 15.41 4.72
N ASP A 92 -9.68 16.50 4.04
CA ASP A 92 -10.38 16.88 2.82
C ASP A 92 -10.10 15.85 1.70
N SER A 93 -11.09 15.66 0.83
CA SER A 93 -10.98 14.88 -0.40
C SER A 93 -9.78 15.28 -1.26
N GLU A 94 -9.45 16.57 -1.34
CA GLU A 94 -8.32 17.07 -2.12
C GLU A 94 -6.97 16.55 -1.60
N VAL A 95 -6.85 16.34 -0.28
CA VAL A 95 -5.61 15.80 0.31
C VAL A 95 -5.39 14.35 -0.12
N TRP A 96 -6.46 13.55 -0.13
CA TRP A 96 -6.41 12.17 -0.62
C TRP A 96 -6.07 12.12 -2.11
N ILE A 97 -6.77 12.92 -2.93
CA ILE A 97 -6.53 12.99 -4.37
C ILE A 97 -5.09 13.39 -4.63
N ARG A 98 -4.61 14.47 -4.00
CA ARG A 98 -3.25 14.97 -4.20
C ARG A 98 -2.19 13.92 -3.84
N ALA A 99 -2.35 13.17 -2.75
CA ALA A 99 -1.40 12.10 -2.41
C ALA A 99 -1.42 10.94 -3.42
N LEU A 100 -2.58 10.66 -4.00
CA LEU A 100 -2.80 9.60 -4.98
C LEU A 100 -2.53 10.03 -6.42
N THR A 101 -2.26 11.31 -6.67
CA THR A 101 -1.89 11.81 -7.99
C THR A 101 -0.43 11.47 -8.26
N ALA A 102 -0.21 10.68 -9.31
CA ALA A 102 1.13 10.45 -9.84
C ALA A 102 1.58 11.60 -10.74
N GLU A 103 2.89 11.87 -10.76
CA GLU A 103 3.50 12.95 -11.53
C GLU A 103 4.87 12.53 -12.09
N GLY A 104 5.26 13.14 -13.21
CA GLY A 104 6.54 12.89 -13.88
C GLY A 104 6.42 12.09 -15.19
N PRO A 105 7.53 11.98 -15.95
CA PRO A 105 7.52 11.47 -17.32
C PRO A 105 7.02 10.02 -17.45
N ASP A 106 7.27 9.18 -16.45
CA ASP A 106 6.91 7.75 -16.48
C ASP A 106 5.47 7.45 -16.00
N THR A 107 4.61 8.48 -15.89
CA THR A 107 3.26 8.37 -15.30
C THR A 107 2.12 8.47 -16.30
N ALA A 108 2.41 8.40 -17.61
CA ALA A 108 1.41 8.55 -18.67
C ALA A 108 0.21 7.57 -18.56
N ASN A 109 0.45 6.35 -18.04
CA ASN A 109 -0.58 5.32 -17.84
C ASN A 109 -0.98 5.14 -16.36
N ALA A 110 -0.63 6.11 -15.52
CA ALA A 110 -0.85 6.00 -14.07
C ALA A 110 -2.33 6.11 -13.68
N LEU A 111 -2.66 5.64 -12.47
CA LEU A 111 -4.00 5.78 -11.91
C LEU A 111 -4.38 7.25 -11.76
N THR A 112 -5.47 7.65 -12.41
CA THR A 112 -6.05 8.99 -12.27
C THR A 112 -7.09 9.05 -11.16
N TRP A 113 -7.11 10.19 -10.46
CA TRP A 113 -7.98 10.44 -9.31
C TRP A 113 -8.76 11.74 -9.48
N SER A 114 -10.05 11.68 -9.15
CA SER A 114 -10.97 12.81 -9.11
C SER A 114 -11.89 12.63 -7.90
N PRO A 115 -12.65 13.66 -7.48
CA PRO A 115 -13.61 13.52 -6.38
C PRO A 115 -14.60 12.38 -6.61
N SER A 116 -15.03 12.18 -7.85
CA SER A 116 -15.95 11.09 -8.21
C SER A 116 -15.31 9.70 -8.10
N THR A 117 -14.06 9.52 -8.54
CA THR A 117 -13.38 8.22 -8.45
C THR A 117 -12.96 7.90 -7.03
N LEU A 118 -12.57 8.91 -6.24
CA LEU A 118 -12.32 8.76 -4.81
C LEU A 118 -13.59 8.33 -4.07
N SER A 119 -14.72 9.02 -4.32
CA SER A 119 -16.00 8.68 -3.69
C SER A 119 -16.45 7.25 -4.03
N ARG A 120 -16.31 6.83 -5.30
CA ARG A 120 -16.60 5.46 -5.72
C ARG A 120 -15.69 4.44 -5.02
N ALA A 121 -14.38 4.70 -4.94
CA ALA A 121 -13.44 3.82 -4.26
C ALA A 121 -13.74 3.66 -2.77
N TRP A 122 -14.17 4.72 -2.07
CA TRP A 122 -14.67 4.59 -0.70
C TRP A 122 -15.94 3.75 -0.61
N GLY A 123 -16.86 3.90 -1.57
CA GLY A 123 -18.06 3.08 -1.69
C GLY A 123 -17.74 1.59 -1.88
N ASP A 124 -16.77 1.29 -2.75
CA ASP A 124 -16.28 -0.07 -2.97
C ASP A 124 -15.68 -0.63 -1.67
N LEU A 125 -14.79 0.11 -0.99
CA LEU A 125 -14.20 -0.35 0.26
C LEU A 125 -15.25 -0.61 1.35
N LYS A 126 -16.31 0.20 1.40
CA LYS A 126 -17.43 -0.01 2.31
C LYS A 126 -18.22 -1.27 1.95
N SER A 127 -18.44 -1.55 0.65
CA SER A 127 -19.18 -2.75 0.23
C SER A 127 -18.42 -4.05 0.53
N TYR A 128 -17.08 -4.01 0.56
CA TYR A 128 -16.25 -5.12 1.06
C TYR A 128 -16.13 -5.19 2.59
N GLY A 129 -16.75 -4.25 3.33
CA GLY A 129 -16.64 -4.15 4.78
C GLY A 129 -15.24 -3.79 5.28
N LEU A 130 -14.40 -3.17 4.44
CA LEU A 130 -13.03 -2.78 4.79
C LEU A 130 -12.94 -1.44 5.52
N VAL A 131 -13.99 -0.62 5.42
CA VAL A 131 -14.03 0.70 6.06
C VAL A 131 -15.41 1.01 6.59
N ASP A 132 -15.43 1.75 7.69
CA ASP A 132 -16.61 2.47 8.16
C ASP A 132 -16.49 3.94 7.77
N THR A 133 -17.62 4.53 7.39
CA THR A 133 -17.69 5.90 6.91
C THR A 133 -18.71 6.69 7.73
N LYS A 134 -18.31 7.85 8.24
CA LYS A 134 -19.20 8.78 8.95
C LYS A 134 -19.03 10.18 8.37
N ARG A 135 -20.13 10.84 8.00
CA ARG A 135 -20.09 12.25 7.58
C ARG A 135 -19.95 13.15 8.81
N GLU A 136 -19.04 14.12 8.71
CA GLU A 136 -18.82 15.17 9.72
C GLU A 136 -18.86 16.52 9.01
N GLY A 137 -20.05 17.12 8.98
CA GLY A 137 -20.33 18.28 8.15
C GLY A 137 -20.14 17.96 6.66
N ARG A 138 -19.24 18.69 6.00
CA ARG A 138 -18.90 18.51 4.58
C ARG A 138 -17.84 17.43 4.35
N LEU A 139 -17.19 16.95 5.41
CA LEU A 139 -16.07 16.01 5.33
C LEU A 139 -16.51 14.57 5.63
N LEU A 140 -15.70 13.62 5.19
CA LEU A 140 -15.92 12.20 5.42
C LEU A 140 -14.85 11.67 6.38
N ARG A 141 -15.26 11.23 7.58
CA ARG A 141 -14.42 10.42 8.45
C ARG A 141 -14.46 8.98 7.96
N VAL A 142 -13.29 8.41 7.76
CA VAL A 142 -13.11 7.01 7.36
C VAL A 142 -12.28 6.30 8.42
N THR A 143 -12.79 5.16 8.88
CA THR A 143 -12.11 4.27 9.83
C THR A 143 -11.87 2.93 9.14
N PRO A 144 -10.65 2.40 9.10
CA PRO A 144 -10.42 1.07 8.57
C PRO A 144 -11.08 0.02 9.47
N ARG A 145 -11.46 -1.10 8.86
CA ARG A 145 -11.76 -2.36 9.54
C ARG A 145 -10.61 -3.33 9.28
N ARG A 146 -10.58 -4.47 9.98
CA ARG A 146 -9.58 -5.52 9.73
C ARG A 146 -9.62 -5.95 8.27
N GLU A 147 -8.48 -6.33 7.73
CA GLU A 147 -8.24 -6.48 6.30
C GLU A 147 -9.04 -7.62 5.61
N ASP A 148 -9.77 -8.44 6.39
CA ASP A 148 -10.78 -9.41 5.93
C ASP A 148 -12.22 -8.86 5.92
N GLY A 149 -12.45 -7.71 6.56
CA GLY A 149 -13.74 -7.06 6.75
C GLY A 149 -14.57 -7.59 7.92
N LEU A 150 -13.99 -8.46 8.76
CA LEU A 150 -14.75 -9.23 9.76
C LEU A 150 -14.65 -8.70 11.19
N ALA A 151 -13.72 -7.77 11.46
CA ALA A 151 -13.52 -7.19 12.79
C ALA A 151 -13.13 -5.72 12.71
N ASP A 152 -13.21 -5.03 13.83
CA ASP A 152 -12.73 -3.65 13.94
C ASP A 152 -11.21 -3.61 13.80
N TYR A 153 -10.71 -2.48 13.31
CA TYR A 153 -9.28 -2.34 13.09
C TYR A 153 -8.55 -2.03 14.39
N GLU A 154 -7.65 -2.93 14.75
CA GLU A 154 -6.59 -2.66 15.72
C GLU A 154 -5.25 -2.54 15.00
N PHE A 155 -4.29 -1.82 15.56
CA PHE A 155 -2.92 -1.89 15.04
C PHE A 155 -2.33 -3.29 15.30
N PRO A 156 -1.71 -3.95 14.31
CA PRO A 156 -1.01 -5.20 14.54
C PRO A 156 0.21 -4.95 15.44
N GLN A 157 0.12 -5.37 16.70
CA GLN A 157 1.17 -5.16 17.72
C GLN A 157 2.17 -6.32 17.81
N GLY A 158 2.14 -7.24 16.85
CA GLY A 158 2.99 -8.43 16.86
C GLY A 158 2.45 -9.53 17.76
N GLN A 159 1.12 -9.60 17.92
CA GLN A 159 0.45 -10.76 18.47
C GLN A 159 0.87 -12.03 17.70
N ARG A 160 0.91 -13.18 18.40
CA ARG A 160 1.37 -14.45 17.82
C ARG A 160 0.31 -15.16 16.99
N ASP A 161 -0.93 -14.69 17.00
CA ASP A 161 -2.01 -15.30 16.25
C ASP A 161 -1.83 -15.06 14.74
N LEU A 162 -2.36 -16.00 13.97
CA LEU A 162 -2.19 -15.99 12.52
C LEU A 162 -2.93 -14.83 11.83
N PHE A 163 -4.00 -14.32 12.44
CA PHE A 163 -4.76 -13.18 11.91
C PHE A 163 -3.98 -11.88 12.03
N ASN A 164 -3.24 -11.65 13.12
CA ASN A 164 -2.37 -10.47 13.26
C ASN A 164 -0.97 -10.62 12.66
N ARG A 165 -0.66 -11.76 12.04
CA ARG A 165 0.58 -11.90 11.27
C ARG A 165 0.60 -10.84 10.17
N TYR A 166 1.72 -10.15 10.00
CA TYR A 166 1.84 -9.04 9.07
C TYR A 166 3.12 -9.08 8.25
N PHE A 167 3.08 -8.42 7.10
CA PHE A 167 4.25 -8.03 6.33
C PHE A 167 4.36 -6.50 6.29
N THR A 168 5.51 -6.00 5.86
CA THR A 168 5.77 -4.56 5.75
C THR A 168 5.80 -4.13 4.31
N LEU A 169 5.13 -3.02 4.00
CA LEU A 169 5.20 -2.33 2.72
C LEU A 169 6.09 -1.10 2.86
N PRO A 170 7.30 -1.09 2.27
CA PRO A 170 8.22 0.05 2.32
C PRO A 170 7.61 1.34 1.75
N ASP A 171 8.02 2.49 2.28
CA ASP A 171 7.52 3.81 1.83
C ASP A 171 7.89 4.12 0.36
N GLU A 172 8.91 3.44 -0.17
CA GLU A 172 9.29 3.49 -1.59
C GLU A 172 8.14 3.08 -2.52
N PHE A 173 7.17 2.29 -2.05
CA PHE A 173 5.92 2.03 -2.79
C PHE A 173 5.20 3.32 -3.19
N TRP A 174 5.23 4.32 -2.30
CA TRP A 174 4.55 5.60 -2.47
C TRP A 174 5.46 6.64 -3.11
N THR A 175 6.69 6.78 -2.62
CA THR A 175 7.62 7.82 -3.11
C THR A 175 8.13 7.54 -4.52
N LYS A 176 8.25 6.27 -4.92
CA LYS A 176 8.54 5.87 -6.31
C LYS A 176 7.27 5.63 -7.15
N GLN A 177 6.10 5.96 -6.60
CA GLN A 177 4.82 5.97 -7.31
C GLN A 177 4.36 4.61 -7.88
N TYR A 178 4.89 3.50 -7.35
CA TYR A 178 4.48 2.14 -7.71
C TYR A 178 2.99 1.90 -7.47
N PHE A 179 2.38 2.60 -6.52
CA PHE A 179 0.94 2.56 -6.28
C PHE A 179 0.08 2.97 -7.48
N ALA A 180 0.62 3.78 -8.39
CA ALA A 180 -0.11 4.29 -9.55
C ALA A 180 0.37 3.67 -10.86
N THR A 181 1.60 3.19 -10.93
CA THR A 181 2.21 2.65 -12.17
C THR A 181 2.06 1.14 -12.29
N LEU A 182 1.98 0.41 -11.18
CA LEU A 182 1.74 -1.04 -11.23
C LEU A 182 0.30 -1.33 -11.61
N SER A 183 0.10 -2.34 -12.44
CA SER A 183 -1.22 -2.87 -12.77
C SER A 183 -1.84 -3.60 -11.57
N PRO A 184 -3.17 -3.86 -11.58
CA PRO A 184 -3.81 -4.60 -10.51
C PRO A 184 -3.23 -6.01 -10.32
N ALA A 185 -2.70 -6.61 -11.39
CA ALA A 185 -2.06 -7.91 -11.37
C ALA A 185 -0.69 -7.85 -10.70
N ALA A 186 0.14 -6.88 -11.07
CA ALA A 186 1.45 -6.67 -10.47
C ALA A 186 1.36 -6.30 -9.00
N LEU A 187 0.43 -5.41 -8.64
CA LEU A 187 0.16 -5.07 -7.24
C LEU A 187 -0.25 -6.29 -6.42
N ALA A 188 -1.13 -7.14 -6.95
CA ALA A 188 -1.53 -8.36 -6.25
C ALA A 188 -0.35 -9.33 -6.03
N VAL A 189 0.47 -9.56 -7.07
CA VAL A 189 1.66 -10.41 -6.96
C VAL A 189 2.67 -9.81 -5.98
N LEU A 190 2.90 -8.49 -5.99
CA LEU A 190 3.76 -7.80 -5.04
C LEU A 190 3.32 -8.09 -3.60
N LEU A 191 2.03 -7.93 -3.29
CA LEU A 191 1.50 -8.19 -1.95
C LEU A 191 1.59 -9.67 -1.55
N ILE A 192 1.36 -10.60 -2.50
CA ILE A 192 1.54 -12.04 -2.27
C ILE A 192 2.99 -12.36 -1.92
N VAL A 193 3.95 -11.91 -2.74
CA VAL A 193 5.36 -12.20 -2.49
C VAL A 193 5.81 -11.55 -1.19
N LEU A 194 5.40 -10.31 -0.89
CA LEU A 194 5.68 -9.66 0.40
C LEU A 194 5.20 -10.49 1.60
N LYS A 195 4.01 -11.10 1.50
CA LYS A 195 3.42 -11.98 2.52
C LYS A 195 4.18 -13.30 2.64
N GLU A 196 4.51 -13.94 1.53
CA GLU A 196 5.16 -15.24 1.53
C GLU A 196 6.63 -15.18 1.98
N THR A 197 7.28 -14.06 1.73
CA THR A 197 8.70 -13.82 2.02
C THR A 197 8.93 -13.12 3.36
N ILE A 198 7.99 -13.17 4.32
CA ILE A 198 8.18 -12.55 5.65
C ILE A 198 9.42 -13.10 6.38
N LYS A 199 9.73 -14.39 6.19
CA LYS A 199 10.83 -15.10 6.88
C LYS A 199 11.86 -15.75 5.93
N LYS A 200 11.60 -15.76 4.62
CA LYS A 200 12.41 -16.42 3.59
C LYS A 200 12.62 -15.46 2.41
N PRO A 201 13.70 -15.60 1.63
CA PRO A 201 14.02 -14.65 0.57
C PRO A 201 13.07 -14.74 -0.63
N ASP A 202 12.56 -15.93 -0.92
CA ASP A 202 11.74 -16.21 -2.11
C ASP A 202 10.59 -17.17 -1.82
N VAL A 203 9.71 -17.32 -2.81
CA VAL A 203 8.58 -18.25 -2.76
C VAL A 203 8.31 -18.85 -4.13
N GLU A 204 7.95 -20.13 -4.13
CA GLU A 204 7.41 -20.79 -5.31
C GLU A 204 5.93 -20.42 -5.49
N LEU A 205 5.59 -19.82 -6.63
CA LEU A 205 4.22 -19.47 -6.98
C LEU A 205 3.65 -20.51 -7.95
N LEU A 206 3.10 -21.58 -7.39
CA LEU A 206 2.48 -22.66 -8.17
C LEU A 206 1.22 -22.16 -8.88
N ARG A 207 1.32 -21.98 -10.20
CA ARG A 207 0.26 -21.40 -11.05
C ARG A 207 -1.10 -22.04 -10.84
N ASP A 208 -1.14 -23.36 -10.71
CA ASP A 208 -2.38 -24.14 -10.58
C ASP A 208 -3.03 -24.02 -9.21
N ARG A 209 -2.28 -23.56 -8.19
CA ARG A 209 -2.79 -23.31 -6.84
C ARG A 209 -3.18 -21.86 -6.59
N MET A 210 -2.84 -20.94 -7.48
CA MET A 210 -3.07 -19.49 -7.26
C MET A 210 -4.55 -19.14 -7.07
N GLN A 211 -5.44 -19.80 -7.81
CA GLN A 211 -6.88 -19.57 -7.70
C GLN A 211 -7.40 -20.07 -6.34
N GLU A 212 -7.00 -21.28 -5.94
CA GLU A 212 -7.36 -21.90 -4.66
C GLU A 212 -6.82 -21.08 -3.47
N TRP A 213 -5.57 -20.63 -3.54
CA TRP A 213 -4.89 -20.02 -2.39
C TRP A 213 -5.14 -18.53 -2.23
N TYR A 214 -5.35 -17.81 -3.34
CA TYR A 214 -5.44 -16.35 -3.34
C TYR A 214 -6.66 -15.82 -4.07
N GLY A 215 -7.43 -16.66 -4.76
CA GLY A 215 -8.57 -16.23 -5.58
C GLY A 215 -8.16 -15.55 -6.88
N ILE A 216 -6.92 -15.76 -7.34
CA ILE A 216 -6.36 -15.11 -8.52
C ILE A 216 -5.98 -16.15 -9.57
N SER A 217 -6.41 -15.91 -10.81
CA SER A 217 -6.09 -16.82 -11.93
C SER A 217 -4.59 -16.92 -12.19
N GLY A 218 -4.13 -18.09 -12.63
CA GLY A 218 -2.74 -18.29 -13.03
C GLY A 218 -2.28 -17.31 -14.13
N LYS A 219 -3.17 -16.92 -15.05
CA LYS A 219 -2.88 -15.90 -16.09
C LYS A 219 -2.61 -14.52 -15.49
N THR A 220 -3.40 -14.11 -14.50
CA THR A 220 -3.18 -12.83 -13.79
C THR A 220 -1.84 -12.84 -13.07
N VAL A 221 -1.49 -13.95 -12.43
CA VAL A 221 -0.20 -14.10 -11.74
C VAL A 221 0.97 -14.03 -12.72
N THR A 222 0.90 -14.73 -13.86
CA THR A 222 1.94 -14.65 -14.91
C THR A 222 2.14 -13.20 -15.38
N LYS A 223 1.05 -12.46 -15.63
CA LYS A 223 1.14 -11.05 -16.02
C LYS A 223 1.82 -10.20 -14.94
N GLY A 224 1.44 -10.39 -13.67
CA GLY A 224 2.03 -9.66 -12.55
C GLY A 224 3.52 -9.97 -12.36
N ILE A 225 3.93 -11.23 -12.50
CA ILE A 225 5.34 -11.64 -12.45
C ILE A 225 6.14 -10.97 -13.57
N GLN A 226 5.64 -11.00 -14.81
CA GLN A 226 6.29 -10.37 -15.95
C GLN A 226 6.49 -8.86 -15.73
N GLU A 227 5.45 -8.17 -15.29
CA GLU A 227 5.49 -6.73 -15.08
C GLU A 227 6.44 -6.34 -13.93
N LEU A 228 6.41 -7.06 -12.80
CA LEU A 228 7.35 -6.81 -11.71
C LEU A 228 8.79 -7.13 -12.09
N GLY A 229 9.02 -8.17 -12.90
CA GLY A 229 10.34 -8.49 -13.45
C GLY A 229 10.85 -7.38 -14.38
N SER A 230 10.02 -6.90 -15.30
CA SER A 230 10.35 -5.77 -16.19
C SER A 230 10.62 -4.48 -15.42
N ALA A 231 9.94 -4.26 -14.29
CA ALA A 231 10.18 -3.13 -13.40
C ALA A 231 11.42 -3.30 -12.50
N GLY A 232 12.15 -4.43 -12.58
CA GLY A 232 13.30 -4.72 -11.73
C GLY A 232 12.96 -4.93 -10.25
N LEU A 233 11.69 -5.24 -9.95
CA LEU A 233 11.19 -5.44 -8.58
C LEU A 233 11.19 -6.90 -8.15
N LEU A 234 11.35 -7.85 -9.09
CA LEU A 234 11.24 -9.28 -8.85
C LEU A 234 12.40 -10.05 -9.49
N GLY A 235 13.16 -10.75 -8.66
CA GLY A 235 14.17 -11.72 -9.07
C GLY A 235 13.57 -13.13 -9.20
N THR A 236 14.17 -13.95 -10.06
CA THR A 236 13.78 -15.36 -10.26
C THR A 236 14.98 -16.27 -10.00
N ARG A 237 14.78 -17.27 -9.16
CA ARG A 237 15.72 -18.39 -8.94
C ARG A 237 15.08 -19.67 -9.47
N VAL A 238 15.86 -20.48 -10.18
CA VAL A 238 15.38 -21.73 -10.78
C VAL A 238 16.13 -22.89 -10.15
N ASP A 239 15.39 -23.83 -9.57
CA ASP A 239 15.94 -25.10 -9.08
C ASP A 239 15.56 -26.22 -10.04
N ARG A 240 16.55 -26.88 -10.62
CA ARG A 240 16.34 -28.06 -11.45
C ARG A 240 16.29 -29.30 -10.58
N VAL A 241 15.10 -29.89 -10.43
CA VAL A 241 14.85 -31.04 -9.57
C VAL A 241 14.70 -32.29 -10.43
N ARG A 242 15.28 -33.41 -9.97
CA ARG A 242 15.09 -34.71 -10.64
C ARG A 242 13.63 -35.15 -10.49
N ASP A 243 13.01 -35.48 -11.62
CA ASP A 243 11.63 -35.96 -11.69
C ASP A 243 11.58 -37.12 -12.68
N VAL A 244 11.38 -38.32 -12.15
CA VAL A 244 11.36 -39.55 -12.95
C VAL A 244 10.18 -39.63 -13.92
N LEU A 245 9.13 -38.84 -13.70
CA LEU A 245 7.95 -38.79 -14.56
C LEU A 245 8.07 -37.69 -15.62
N ALA A 246 9.01 -36.75 -15.46
CA ALA A 246 9.24 -35.70 -16.45
C ALA A 246 9.93 -36.26 -17.70
N LYS A 247 9.58 -35.73 -18.88
CA LYS A 247 10.11 -36.16 -20.19
C LYS A 247 11.65 -36.24 -20.23
N TYR A 248 12.33 -35.33 -19.55
CA TYR A 248 13.79 -35.24 -19.52
C TYR A 248 14.39 -35.72 -18.20
N GLY A 249 13.60 -36.39 -17.35
CA GLY A 249 14.04 -36.83 -16.02
C GLY A 249 14.24 -35.69 -15.00
N VAL A 250 13.86 -34.46 -15.35
CA VAL A 250 14.02 -33.24 -14.54
C VAL A 250 12.85 -32.28 -14.76
N THR A 251 12.51 -31.52 -13.72
CA THR A 251 11.52 -30.44 -13.72
C THR A 251 12.15 -29.19 -13.10
N ASP A 252 11.90 -28.02 -13.68
CA ASP A 252 12.39 -26.74 -13.17
C ASP A 252 11.35 -26.10 -12.23
N HIS A 253 11.76 -25.78 -11.01
CA HIS A 253 10.96 -25.08 -9.99
C HIS A 253 11.36 -23.61 -9.95
N TYR A 254 10.38 -22.72 -10.09
CA TYR A 254 10.60 -21.27 -10.15
C TYR A 254 10.28 -20.61 -8.81
N TYR A 255 11.27 -19.96 -8.23
CA TYR A 255 11.18 -19.20 -6.99
C TYR A 255 11.30 -17.71 -7.28
N TYR A 256 10.42 -16.93 -6.66
CA TYR A 256 10.33 -15.49 -6.87
C TYR A 256 10.65 -14.75 -5.57
N GLY A 257 11.60 -13.82 -5.64
CA GLY A 257 12.00 -12.95 -4.53
C GLY A 257 11.87 -11.48 -4.94
N LEU A 258 11.52 -10.61 -4.00
CA LEU A 258 11.47 -9.17 -4.27
C LEU A 258 12.84 -8.54 -4.14
N GLU A 259 13.09 -7.51 -4.94
CA GLU A 259 14.37 -6.81 -5.02
C GLU A 259 14.34 -5.41 -4.42
N GLY A 260 15.52 -4.83 -4.24
CA GLY A 260 15.72 -3.46 -3.78
C GLY A 260 15.03 -3.19 -2.42
N PRO A 261 14.21 -2.12 -2.29
CA PRO A 261 13.59 -1.77 -1.00
C PRO A 261 12.59 -2.81 -0.51
N PHE A 262 12.06 -3.66 -1.41
CA PHE A 262 11.07 -4.68 -1.10
C PHE A 262 11.67 -6.02 -0.69
N SER A 263 12.99 -6.20 -0.84
CA SER A 263 13.67 -7.45 -0.51
C SER A 263 13.49 -7.83 0.95
N THR A 264 13.50 -9.13 1.22
CA THR A 264 13.35 -9.65 2.58
C THR A 264 14.44 -9.13 3.51
N GLU A 265 15.67 -9.06 3.03
CA GLU A 265 16.81 -8.55 3.80
C GLU A 265 16.60 -7.08 4.20
N GLU A 266 16.27 -6.24 3.22
CA GLU A 266 16.08 -4.81 3.44
C GLU A 266 14.86 -4.50 4.34
N ARG A 267 13.78 -5.28 4.23
CA ARG A 267 12.64 -5.19 5.16
C ARG A 267 13.01 -5.61 6.58
N ILE A 268 13.81 -6.67 6.76
CA ILE A 268 14.30 -7.10 8.08
C ILE A 268 15.18 -6.00 8.70
N LYS A 269 16.09 -5.42 7.93
CA LYS A 269 16.97 -4.32 8.34
C LYS A 269 16.17 -3.10 8.79
N ARG A 270 15.20 -2.64 7.99
CA ARG A 270 14.29 -1.53 8.35
C ARG A 270 13.53 -1.82 9.65
N ARG A 271 12.96 -3.02 9.80
CA ARG A 271 12.26 -3.43 11.03
C ARG A 271 13.17 -3.40 12.26
N ARG A 272 14.38 -3.93 12.16
CA ARG A 272 15.38 -3.91 13.26
C ARG A 272 15.74 -2.48 13.64
N TYR A 273 15.96 -1.62 12.66
CA TYR A 273 16.26 -0.20 12.87
C TYR A 273 15.11 0.53 13.58
N ALA A 274 13.88 0.37 13.09
CA ALA A 274 12.68 0.96 13.70
C ALA A 274 12.46 0.48 15.14
N LYS A 275 12.64 -0.83 15.40
CA LYS A 275 12.56 -1.41 16.76
C LYS A 275 13.60 -0.77 17.70
N ARG A 276 14.85 -0.61 17.23
CA ARG A 276 15.91 0.05 18.00
C ARG A 276 15.55 1.50 18.35
N LYS A 277 15.06 2.28 17.37
CA LYS A 277 14.61 3.66 17.59
C LYS A 277 13.46 3.74 18.59
N ARG A 278 12.46 2.87 18.49
CA ARG A 278 11.33 2.81 19.42
C ARG A 278 11.81 2.53 20.85
N ASN A 279 12.62 1.49 21.04
CA ASN A 279 13.14 1.11 22.35
C ASN A 279 13.98 2.25 22.98
N ALA A 280 14.77 2.97 22.17
CA ALA A 280 15.52 4.14 22.64
C ALA A 280 14.60 5.29 23.09
N ALA A 281 13.53 5.56 22.35
CA ALA A 281 12.55 6.58 22.72
C ALA A 281 11.76 6.21 24.00
N GLU A 282 11.37 4.94 24.15
CA GLU A 282 10.73 4.42 25.36
C GLU A 282 11.65 4.57 26.59
N ARG A 283 12.94 4.21 26.47
CA ARG A 283 13.93 4.42 27.54
C ARG A 283 14.10 5.89 27.91
N LYS A 284 14.13 6.80 26.92
CA LYS A 284 14.23 8.24 27.16
C LYS A 284 12.99 8.77 27.89
N LYS A 285 11.78 8.32 27.51
CA LYS A 285 10.53 8.67 28.19
C LYS A 285 10.51 8.16 29.63
N ALA A 286 10.90 6.91 29.87
CA ALA A 286 10.97 6.33 31.21
C ALA A 286 11.92 7.12 32.12
N LYS A 287 13.12 7.48 31.61
CA LYS A 287 14.10 8.31 32.35
C LYS A 287 13.57 9.71 32.67
N ALA A 288 12.82 10.32 31.76
CA ALA A 288 12.22 11.64 31.97
C ALA A 288 11.06 11.60 32.98
N ALA A 289 10.32 10.50 33.06
CA ALA A 289 9.28 10.29 34.06
C ALA A 289 9.89 10.09 35.46
N SER A 290 10.91 9.25 35.60
CA SER A 290 11.60 9.01 36.89
C SER A 290 12.38 10.22 37.42
N GLY A 291 12.72 11.19 36.56
CA GLY A 291 13.40 12.42 36.96
C GLY A 291 12.47 13.54 37.45
N LYS A 292 11.15 13.37 37.36
CA LYS A 292 10.15 14.34 37.85
C LYS A 292 9.59 14.00 39.24
N GLU A 293 9.94 12.84 39.80
CA GLU A 293 9.54 12.39 41.15
C GLU A 293 10.62 12.63 42.22
N LYS A 294 11.65 13.43 41.91
CA LYS A 294 12.67 13.91 42.85
C LYS A 294 12.68 15.42 42.86
#